data_AF-A0A932UL09-F1
#
_entry.id   AF-A0A932UL09-F1
#
_cell.length_a   1.000
_cell.length_b   1.000
_cell.length_c   1.000
_cell.angle_alpha   90.00
_cell.angle_beta   90.00
_cell.angle_gamma   90.00
#
_symmetry.space_group_name_H-M   'P 1'
#
loop_
_entity.id
_entity.type
_entity.pdbx_description
1 polymer ?
#
loop_
_entity_poly.entity_id
_entity_poly.type
_entity_poly.pdbx_seq_one_letter_code
_entity_poly.pdbx_strand_id
1 'polypeptide(L)' 'MPKEVDAMICRACGNEERASEGYPCAECGTFICVICSMRGVTLCKACAEKAGQSTPPTA' A
#
# COMPACT_ATOMS: atom_id res chain seq x y z
N MET A 1 -23.45 -12.69 16.28
CA MET A 1 -22.06 -12.97 15.87
C MET A 1 -21.58 -11.69 15.19
N PRO A 2 -20.66 -10.90 15.78
CA PRO A 2 -20.12 -9.75 15.08
C PRO A 2 -19.37 -10.27 13.85
N LYS A 3 -19.80 -9.86 12.65
CA LYS A 3 -19.00 -10.03 11.44
C LYS A 3 -17.81 -9.12 11.61
N GLU A 4 -16.67 -9.69 11.97
CA GLU A 4 -15.40 -8.96 11.99
C GLU A 4 -15.23 -8.41 10.57
N VAL A 5 -15.31 -7.09 10.46
CA VAL A 5 -15.14 -6.42 9.18
C VAL A 5 -13.65 -6.43 8.94
N ASP A 6 -13.15 -7.48 8.30
CA ASP A 6 -11.76 -7.60 7.85
C ASP A 6 -11.46 -6.60 6.72
N ALA A 7 -12.03 -5.39 6.71
CA ALA A 7 -11.72 -4.37 5.73
C ALA A 7 -10.64 -3.45 6.31
N MET A 8 -9.49 -3.37 5.62
CA MET A 8 -8.41 -2.43 5.90
C MET A 8 -8.22 -1.47 4.74
N ILE A 9 -7.89 -0.23 5.06
CA ILE A 9 -7.59 0.81 4.07
C ILE A 9 -6.16 0.61 3.57
N CYS A 10 -6.00 0.39 2.26
CA CYS A 10 -4.70 0.36 1.61
C CYS A 10 -4.01 1.72 1.74
N ARG A 11 -2.80 1.76 2.30
CA ARG A 11 -2.02 3.01 2.42
C ARG A 11 -1.26 3.41 1.15
N ALA A 12 -1.33 2.59 0.10
CA ALA A 12 -0.81 2.96 -1.22
C ALA A 12 -1.88 3.71 -2.05
N CYS A 13 -3.09 3.16 -2.18
CA CYS A 13 -4.16 3.74 -3.01
C CYS A 13 -5.29 4.43 -2.24
N GLY A 14 -5.42 4.19 -0.93
CA GLY A 14 -6.49 4.74 -0.09
C GLY A 14 -7.83 3.98 -0.18
N ASN A 15 -7.88 2.87 -0.92
CA ASN A 15 -9.10 2.07 -1.06
C ASN A 15 -9.27 1.08 0.10
N GLU A 16 -10.51 0.88 0.55
CA GLU A 16 -10.86 -0.16 1.52
C GLU A 16 -10.88 -1.53 0.83
N GLU A 17 -10.09 -2.46 1.35
CA GLU A 17 -9.99 -3.81 0.80
C GLU A 17 -9.86 -4.84 1.92
N ARG A 18 -9.99 -6.13 1.58
CA ARG A 18 -9.96 -7.19 2.56
C ARG A 18 -8.56 -7.36 3.17
N ALA A 19 -8.46 -7.11 4.46
CA ALA A 19 -7.26 -7.28 5.29
C ALA A 19 -6.66 -8.69 5.17
N SER A 20 -7.50 -9.72 5.02
CA SER A 20 -7.05 -11.12 4.86
C SER A 20 -6.22 -11.37 3.59
N GLU A 21 -6.27 -10.48 2.59
CA GLU A 21 -5.60 -10.67 1.30
C GLU A 21 -4.54 -9.60 1.00
N GLY A 22 -4.30 -8.64 1.90
CA GLY A 22 -3.29 -7.62 1.66
C GLY A 22 -1.87 -8.04 1.99
N TYR A 23 -0.93 -7.26 1.46
CA TYR A 23 0.50 -7.44 1.58
C TYR A 23 1.13 -6.29 2.38
N PRO A 24 2.20 -6.53 3.15
CA PRO A 24 2.90 -5.48 3.87
C PRO A 24 3.78 -4.65 2.93
N CYS A 25 3.90 -3.36 3.23
CA CYS A 25 4.86 -2.44 2.63
C CYS A 25 6.29 -2.92 2.90
N ALA A 26 7.15 -2.93 1.88
CA ALA A 26 8.52 -3.40 1.99
C ALA A 26 9.40 -2.55 2.93
N GLU A 27 9.06 -1.27 3.14
CA GLU A 27 9.83 -0.35 3.98
C GLU A 27 9.31 -0.28 5.42
N CYS A 28 7.99 -0.12 5.61
CA CYS A 28 7.40 0.19 6.91
C CYS A 28 6.40 -0.87 7.42
N GLY A 29 6.19 -1.96 6.67
CA GLY A 29 5.28 -3.05 7.06
C GLY A 29 3.78 -2.71 7.00
N THR A 30 3.44 -1.50 6.55
CA THR A 30 2.06 -1.01 6.44
C THR A 30 1.22 -1.81 5.43
N PHE A 31 -0.08 -1.98 5.70
CA PHE A 31 -1.02 -2.65 4.80
C PHE A 31 -1.14 -2.02 3.41
N ILE A 32 -0.95 -2.86 2.38
CA ILE A 32 -1.15 -2.59 0.96
C ILE A 32 -2.13 -3.62 0.40
N CYS A 33 -3.08 -3.20 -0.43
CA CYS A 33 -4.05 -4.10 -1.06
C CYS A 33 -3.41 -5.09 -2.05
N VAL A 34 -4.10 -6.21 -2.32
CA VAL A 34 -3.61 -7.21 -3.30
C VAL A 34 -3.55 -6.61 -4.70
N ILE A 35 -4.46 -5.70 -5.04
CA ILE A 35 -4.47 -5.00 -6.33
C ILE A 35 -3.19 -4.17 -6.51
N CYS A 36 -2.76 -3.45 -5.47
CA CYS A 36 -1.49 -2.71 -5.51
C CYS A 36 -0.31 -3.67 -5.65
N SER A 37 -0.29 -4.76 -4.88
CA SER A 37 0.72 -5.82 -4.99
C SER A 37 0.80 -6.41 -6.40
N MET A 38 -0.35 -6.75 -7.02
CA MET A 38 -0.44 -7.23 -8.40
C MET A 38 0.06 -6.22 -9.44
N ARG A 39 -0.08 -4.92 -9.17
CA ARG A 39 0.47 -3.84 -10.02
C ARG A 39 1.97 -3.63 -9.81
N GLY A 40 2.60 -4.40 -8.92
CA GLY A 40 4.01 -4.25 -8.55
C GLY A 40 4.27 -3.16 -7.50
N VAL A 41 3.23 -2.64 -6.86
CA VAL A 41 3.36 -1.63 -5.80
C VAL A 41 3.67 -2.34 -4.49
N THR A 42 4.94 -2.31 -4.09
CA THR A 42 5.44 -2.88 -2.84
C THR A 42 5.61 -1.84 -1.73
N LEU A 43 5.43 -0.55 -2.05
CA LEU A 43 5.62 0.57 -1.14
C LEU A 43 4.31 1.33 -0.93
N CYS A 44 4.04 1.74 0.31
CA CYS A 44 2.94 2.64 0.60
C CYS A 44 3.22 4.03 0.02
N LYS A 45 2.19 4.88 -0.09
CA LYS A 45 2.31 6.19 -0.75
C LYS A 45 3.43 7.04 -0.15
N ALA A 46 3.54 7.09 1.18
CA ALA A 46 4.60 7.82 1.87
C ALA A 46 6.02 7.29 1.58
N CYS A 47 6.19 5.97 1.54
CA CYS A 47 7.48 5.35 1.21
C CYS A 47 7.82 5.51 -0.27
N ALA A 48 6.84 5.39 -1.16
CA ALA A 48 6.99 5.63 -2.58
C ALA A 48 7.35 7.10 -2.87
N GLU A 49 6.76 8.06 -2.15
CA GLU A 49 7.10 9.48 -2.25
C GLU A 49 8.53 9.74 -1.77
N LYS A 50 8.96 9.15 -0.65
CA LYS A 50 10.36 9.22 -0.20
C LYS A 50 11.34 8.65 -1.22
N ALA A 51 11.00 7.52 -1.86
CA ALA A 51 11.83 6.90 -2.88
C ALA A 51 11.87 7.72 -4.19
N GLY A 52 10.70 8.17 -4.66
CA GLY A 52 10.55 8.95 -5.90
C GLY A 52 11.09 10.38 -5.83
N GLN A 53 11.28 10.93 -4.64
CA GLN A 53 11.98 12.20 -4.43
C GLN A 53 13.49 12.13 -4.75
N SER A 54 14.02 10.94 -5.07
CA SER A 54 15.44 10.74 -5.40
C SER A 54 15.79 10.91 -6.88
N THR A 55 14.84 11.27 -7.75
CA THR A 55 15.15 11.68 -9.13
C THR A 55 14.82 13.16 -9.32
N PRO A 56 15.82 14.06 -9.40
CA PRO A 56 15.58 15.42 -9.87
C PRO A 56 15.05 15.36 -11.31
N PRO A 57 14.03 16.14 -11.68
CA PRO A 57 13.72 16.37 -13.08
C PRO A 57 14.92 17.12 -13.68
N THR A 58 15.78 16.39 -14.38
CA THR A 58 16.63 17.00 -15.40
C THR A 58 15.73 17.40 -16.55
N ALA A 59 15.39 18.68 -16.62
CA ALA A 59 15.15 19.43 -17.85
C ALA A 59 15.35 20.92 -17.57
#